data_AF-A0A838F212-F1
#
_entry.id   AF-A0A838F212-F1
#
_cell.length_a   1.000
_cell.length_b   1.000
_cell.length_c   1.000
_cell.angle_alpha   90.00
_cell.angle_beta   90.00
_cell.angle_gamma   90.00
#
_symmetry.space_group_name_H-M   'P 1'
#
loop_
_entity.id
_entity.type
_entity.pdbx_description
1 polymer ?
#
loop_
_entity_poly.entity_id
_entity_poly.type
_entity_poly.pdbx_seq_one_letter_code
_entity_poly.pdbx_strand_id
1 'polypeptide(L)'
;MTFWSQFSRARCLPDNCDCEFVRDALIAQPSAFWSSFAYLFFAFLLYWMVEKKTYSLKLWTLSFVLLGLSSMFAHGSFIEFALAMDFAGIILVLSFFFIIKWLNRWITTPWKITFLLLTYQSVLWLTFYSLEKWFKVGICVVVF
;
A
#
# COMPACT_ATOMS: atom_id res chain seq x y z
N MET A 1 20.68 -16.95 -6.11
CA MET A 1 19.42 -17.00 -6.89
C MET A 1 18.30 -17.33 -5.93
N THR A 2 17.67 -16.29 -5.40
CA THR A 2 16.48 -16.41 -4.54
C THR A 2 15.22 -16.70 -5.35
N PHE A 3 14.17 -17.16 -4.67
CA PHE A 3 12.83 -17.30 -5.24
C PHE A 3 12.34 -16.03 -5.94
N TRP A 4 12.77 -14.84 -5.50
CA TRP A 4 12.34 -13.57 -6.06
C TRP A 4 12.99 -13.21 -7.40
N SER A 5 14.08 -13.88 -7.79
CA SER A 5 14.80 -13.55 -9.04
C SER A 5 14.05 -13.96 -10.30
N GLN A 6 12.97 -14.74 -10.18
CA GLN A 6 12.12 -15.15 -11.31
C GLN A 6 11.09 -14.08 -11.73
N PHE A 7 10.95 -12.98 -10.96
CA PHE A 7 10.00 -11.90 -11.23
C PHE A 7 10.73 -10.61 -11.66
N SER A 8 10.00 -9.70 -12.32
CA SER A 8 10.54 -8.38 -12.71
C SER A 8 10.98 -7.60 -11.46
N ARG A 9 12.29 -7.36 -11.37
CA ARG A 9 12.93 -6.63 -10.28
C ARG A 9 12.75 -5.12 -10.48
N ALA A 10 12.80 -4.36 -9.40
CA ALA A 10 12.72 -2.92 -9.48
C ALA A 10 13.84 -2.33 -10.38
N ARG A 11 13.48 -1.44 -11.31
CA ARG A 11 14.39 -0.82 -12.28
C ARG A 11 15.52 0.03 -11.68
N CYS A 12 15.49 0.28 -10.38
CA CYS A 12 16.53 1.04 -9.69
C CYS A 12 17.74 0.18 -9.29
N LEU A 13 17.67 -1.15 -9.43
CA LEU A 13 18.77 -2.06 -9.13
C LEU A 13 19.86 -1.95 -10.20
N PRO A 14 21.15 -2.11 -9.84
CA PRO A 14 21.65 -2.53 -8.52
C PRO A 14 21.92 -1.39 -7.50
N ASP A 15 22.18 -0.16 -7.94
CA ASP A 15 22.88 0.82 -7.08
C ASP A 15 22.05 2.02 -6.60
N ASN A 16 20.76 2.14 -6.96
CA ASN A 16 19.97 3.36 -6.72
C ASN A 16 18.59 3.12 -6.07
N CYS A 17 18.49 2.08 -5.26
CA CYS A 17 17.25 1.70 -4.57
C CYS A 17 17.34 1.99 -3.08
N ASP A 18 16.74 3.11 -2.64
CA ASP A 18 16.63 3.54 -1.23
C ASP A 18 17.96 3.63 -0.47
N CYS A 19 17.86 3.98 0.82
CA CYS A 19 19.01 4.08 1.74
C CYS A 19 19.47 2.71 2.28
N GLU A 20 18.60 1.68 2.24
CA GLU A 20 18.93 0.32 2.71
C GLU A 20 19.30 -0.59 1.52
N PHE A 21 20.50 -1.17 1.57
CA PHE A 21 20.99 -2.10 0.55
C PHE A 21 20.09 -3.33 0.39
N VAL A 22 19.75 -3.63 -0.86
CA VAL A 22 18.95 -4.81 -1.24
C VAL A 22 19.83 -6.07 -1.23
N ARG A 23 19.40 -7.10 -0.50
CA ARG A 23 20.13 -8.37 -0.36
C ARG A 23 19.48 -9.49 -1.18
N ASP A 24 20.27 -10.46 -1.69
CA ASP A 24 19.75 -11.72 -2.27
C ASP A 24 19.34 -12.68 -1.14
N ALA A 25 18.29 -12.32 -0.40
CA ALA A 25 17.72 -13.09 0.70
C ALA A 25 16.20 -13.19 0.60
N LEU A 26 15.56 -13.99 1.47
CA LEU A 26 14.09 -14.09 1.53
C LEU A 26 13.43 -12.75 1.85
N ILE A 27 14.08 -11.94 2.69
CA ILE A 27 13.71 -10.56 3.01
C ILE A 27 14.84 -9.67 2.48
N ALA A 28 14.54 -8.93 1.41
CA ALA A 28 15.54 -8.16 0.69
C ALA A 28 15.99 -6.88 1.44
N GLN A 29 15.06 -6.19 2.11
CA GLN A 29 15.31 -5.01 2.94
C GLN A 29 14.72 -5.23 4.36
N PRO A 30 15.47 -5.85 5.28
CA PRO A 30 14.96 -6.20 6.61
C PRO A 30 14.46 -5.02 7.43
N SER A 31 15.18 -3.89 7.47
CA SER A 31 14.76 -2.75 8.29
C SER A 31 13.44 -2.18 7.78
N ALA A 32 13.34 -1.93 6.47
CA ALA A 32 12.10 -1.47 5.85
C ALA A 32 10.95 -2.47 6.06
N PHE A 33 11.19 -3.77 5.82
CA PHE A 33 10.21 -4.84 6.03
C PHE A 33 9.62 -4.86 7.45
N TRP A 34 10.49 -4.85 8.48
CA TRP A 34 10.03 -4.90 9.86
C TRP A 34 9.39 -3.59 10.31
N SER A 35 9.83 -2.45 9.76
CA SER A 35 9.19 -1.16 10.05
C SER A 35 7.73 -1.10 9.58
N SER A 36 7.38 -1.81 8.50
CA SER A 36 6.01 -1.91 7.99
C SER A 36 5.04 -2.61 8.96
N PHE A 37 5.53 -3.34 9.98
CA PHE A 37 4.67 -3.84 11.06
C PHE A 37 3.98 -2.72 11.85
N ALA A 38 4.55 -1.51 11.86
CA ALA A 38 3.91 -0.37 12.50
C ALA A 38 2.49 -0.15 11.97
N TYR A 39 2.26 -0.31 10.66
CA TYR A 39 0.92 -0.17 10.07
C TYR A 39 -0.07 -1.22 10.60
N LEU A 40 0.38 -2.48 10.72
CA LEU A 40 -0.44 -3.57 11.25
C LEU A 40 -0.75 -3.36 12.75
N PHE A 41 0.26 -2.92 13.50
CA PHE A 41 0.13 -2.61 14.91
C PHE A 41 -0.85 -1.45 15.14
N PHE A 42 -0.73 -0.36 14.38
CA PHE A 42 -1.68 0.76 14.44
C PHE A 42 -3.09 0.34 14.03
N ALA A 43 -3.26 -0.48 13.00
CA ALA A 43 -4.57 -1.02 12.63
C ALA A 43 -5.21 -1.80 13.78
N PHE A 44 -4.42 -2.67 14.42
CA PHE A 44 -4.87 -3.45 15.58
C PHE A 44 -5.26 -2.53 16.75
N LEU A 45 -4.38 -1.60 17.14
CA LEU A 45 -4.66 -0.64 18.22
C LEU A 45 -5.92 0.17 17.95
N LEU A 46 -6.06 0.71 16.74
CA LEU A 46 -7.21 1.50 16.34
C LEU A 46 -8.53 0.72 16.43
N TYR A 47 -8.51 -0.54 15.99
CA TYR A 47 -9.67 -1.42 16.09
C TYR A 47 -10.00 -1.85 17.52
N TRP A 48 -8.98 -1.94 18.37
CA TRP A 48 -9.13 -2.34 19.77
C TRP A 48 -9.64 -1.19 20.65
N MET A 49 -9.09 0.01 20.48
CA MET A 49 -9.38 1.17 21.33
C MET A 49 -10.75 1.82 21.07
N VAL A 50 -11.30 1.64 19.87
CA VAL A 50 -12.58 2.26 19.51
C VAL A 50 -13.74 1.33 19.83
N GLU A 51 -14.56 1.71 20.81
CA GLU A 51 -15.75 0.95 21.21
C GLU A 51 -16.78 0.82 20.07
N LYS A 52 -17.12 1.95 19.43
CA LYS A 52 -18.09 1.99 18.33
C LYS A 52 -17.42 1.81 16.98
N LYS A 53 -17.39 0.57 16.51
CA LYS A 53 -16.76 0.16 15.24
C LYS A 53 -17.64 0.49 14.04
N THR A 54 -17.65 1.76 13.65
CA THR A 54 -18.36 2.23 12.45
C THR A 54 -17.84 1.51 11.20
N TYR A 55 -18.66 1.47 10.15
CA TYR A 55 -18.26 0.84 8.89
C TYR A 55 -17.02 1.48 8.26
N SER A 56 -16.97 2.82 8.26
CA SER A 56 -15.80 3.57 7.78
C SER A 56 -14.53 3.25 8.58
N LEU A 57 -14.64 3.08 9.90
CA LEU A 57 -13.50 2.68 10.73
C LEU A 57 -12.98 1.30 10.32
N LYS A 58 -13.87 0.32 10.14
CA LYS A 58 -13.49 -1.03 9.70
C LYS A 58 -12.76 -1.01 8.36
N LEU A 59 -13.28 -0.23 7.41
CA LEU A 59 -12.65 -0.08 6.09
C LEU A 59 -11.28 0.61 6.20
N TRP A 60 -11.15 1.63 7.05
CA TRP A 60 -9.88 2.32 7.23
C TRP A 60 -8.83 1.43 7.91
N THR A 61 -9.23 0.69 8.95
CA THR A 61 -8.40 -0.35 9.58
C THR A 61 -7.94 -1.35 8.53
N LEU A 62 -8.83 -1.83 7.67
CA LEU A 62 -8.49 -2.75 6.60
C LEU A 62 -7.49 -2.14 5.61
N SER A 63 -7.63 -0.85 5.26
CA SER A 63 -6.66 -0.15 4.41
C SER A 63 -5.26 -0.12 5.02
N PHE A 64 -5.12 0.09 6.34
CA PHE A 64 -3.83 0.00 7.03
C PHE A 64 -3.26 -1.42 7.03
N VAL A 65 -4.10 -2.44 7.21
CA VAL A 65 -3.67 -3.84 7.12
C VAL A 65 -3.14 -4.14 5.73
N LEU A 66 -3.87 -3.72 4.69
CA LEU A 66 -3.46 -3.90 3.30
C LEU A 66 -2.14 -3.17 3.01
N LEU A 67 -2.00 -1.91 3.45
CA LEU A 67 -0.74 -1.16 3.33
C LEU A 67 0.42 -1.87 4.03
N GLY A 68 0.23 -2.32 5.28
CA GLY A 68 1.27 -3.02 6.03
C GLY A 68 1.73 -4.28 5.31
N LEU A 69 0.80 -5.13 4.87
CA LEU A 69 1.12 -6.36 4.15
C LEU A 69 1.74 -6.09 2.78
N SER A 70 1.25 -5.09 2.03
CA SER A 70 1.84 -4.73 0.73
C SER A 70 3.24 -4.16 0.88
N SER A 71 3.49 -3.36 1.92
CA SER A 71 4.80 -2.77 2.21
C SER A 71 5.80 -3.84 2.62
N MET A 72 5.39 -4.76 3.50
CA MET A 72 6.18 -5.94 3.83
C MET A 72 6.48 -6.78 2.58
N PHE A 73 5.49 -7.00 1.72
CA PHE A 73 5.72 -7.75 0.48
C PHE A 73 6.69 -7.00 -0.45
N ALA A 74 6.57 -5.68 -0.56
CA ALA A 74 7.44 -4.83 -1.37
C ALA A 74 8.89 -4.84 -0.89
N HIS A 75 9.14 -4.61 0.40
CA HIS A 75 10.50 -4.59 0.96
C HIS A 75 11.08 -6.00 1.16
N GLY A 76 10.24 -7.02 1.31
CA GLY A 76 10.66 -8.40 1.38
C GLY A 76 11.09 -8.95 0.03
N SER A 77 10.31 -8.69 -1.02
CA SER A 77 10.55 -9.26 -2.36
C SER A 77 11.31 -8.31 -3.29
N PHE A 78 11.09 -7.00 -3.19
CA PHE A 78 11.67 -5.96 -4.04
C PHE A 78 11.39 -6.13 -5.56
N ILE A 79 10.18 -6.60 -5.88
CA ILE A 79 9.67 -6.77 -7.24
C ILE A 79 8.72 -5.63 -7.62
N GLU A 80 8.63 -5.28 -8.91
CA GLU A 80 7.83 -4.13 -9.38
C GLU A 80 6.35 -4.23 -9.00
N PHE A 81 5.79 -5.44 -9.07
CA PHE A 81 4.41 -5.75 -8.69
C PHE A 81 4.10 -5.37 -7.24
N ALA A 82 4.96 -5.79 -6.31
CA ALA A 82 4.78 -5.56 -4.88
C ALA A 82 4.97 -4.08 -4.53
N LEU A 83 5.97 -3.42 -5.13
CA LEU A 83 6.18 -1.97 -4.99
C LEU A 83 4.97 -1.18 -5.48
N ALA A 84 4.36 -1.57 -6.59
CA ALA A 84 3.14 -0.91 -7.09
C ALA A 84 1.94 -1.08 -6.14
N MET A 85 1.79 -2.27 -5.53
CA MET A 85 0.76 -2.49 -4.51
C MET A 85 0.98 -1.61 -3.28
N ASP A 86 2.23 -1.47 -2.85
CA ASP A 86 2.60 -0.65 -1.70
C ASP A 86 2.27 0.83 -1.93
N PHE A 87 2.70 1.40 -3.05
CA PHE A 87 2.34 2.78 -3.43
C PHE A 87 0.83 2.98 -3.53
N ALA A 88 0.10 2.04 -4.12
CA ALA A 88 -1.36 2.12 -4.18
C ALA A 88 -1.98 2.14 -2.77
N GLY A 89 -1.47 1.31 -1.85
CA GLY A 89 -1.89 1.29 -0.45
C GLY A 89 -1.66 2.62 0.26
N ILE A 90 -0.51 3.26 0.04
CA ILE A 90 -0.19 4.58 0.62
C ILE A 90 -1.22 5.62 0.16
N ILE A 91 -1.47 5.71 -1.16
CA ILE A 91 -2.44 6.67 -1.71
C ILE A 91 -3.86 6.39 -1.19
N LEU A 92 -4.26 5.12 -1.07
CA LEU A 92 -5.56 4.75 -0.51
C LEU A 92 -5.71 5.24 0.93
N VAL A 93 -4.72 4.98 1.81
CA VAL A 93 -4.79 5.39 3.22
C VAL A 93 -4.88 6.91 3.36
N LEU A 94 -4.10 7.66 2.58
CA LEU A 94 -4.07 9.12 2.63
C LEU A 94 -5.34 9.78 2.10
N SER A 95 -5.86 9.26 1.00
CA SER A 95 -7.09 9.77 0.37
C SER A 95 -8.37 9.23 1.04
N PHE A 96 -8.26 8.27 1.95
CA PHE A 96 -9.38 7.48 2.47
C PHE A 96 -10.55 8.33 2.97
N PHE A 97 -10.29 9.30 3.87
CA PHE A 97 -11.35 10.10 4.47
C PHE A 97 -12.04 11.02 3.46
N PHE A 98 -11.29 11.54 2.50
CA PHE A 98 -11.85 12.32 1.41
C PHE A 98 -12.78 11.47 0.56
N ILE A 99 -12.31 10.29 0.12
CA ILE A 99 -13.09 9.37 -0.72
C ILE A 99 -14.33 8.89 0.03
N ILE A 100 -14.21 8.42 1.28
CA ILE A 100 -15.34 7.93 2.06
C ILE A 100 -16.39 9.03 2.30
N LYS A 101 -15.96 10.26 2.61
CA LYS A 101 -16.90 11.39 2.77
C LYS A 101 -17.62 11.70 1.46
N TRP A 102 -16.90 11.68 0.34
CA TRP A 102 -17.48 11.90 -0.98
C TRP A 102 -18.45 10.77 -1.37
N LEU A 103 -18.06 9.51 -1.19
CA LEU A 103 -18.90 8.34 -1.50
C LEU A 103 -20.17 8.32 -0.64
N ASN A 104 -20.06 8.55 0.66
CA ASN A 104 -21.22 8.57 1.57
C ASN A 104 -22.25 9.66 1.23
N ARG A 105 -21.86 10.71 0.50
CA ARG A 105 -22.79 11.75 0.02
C ARG A 105 -23.74 11.21 -1.05
N TRP A 106 -23.27 10.29 -1.89
CA TRP A 106 -23.98 9.81 -3.07
C TRP A 106 -24.46 8.35 -2.94
N ILE A 107 -23.84 7.61 -2.03
CA ILE A 107 -24.03 6.17 -1.88
C ILE A 107 -24.30 5.88 -0.41
N THR A 108 -25.48 5.34 -0.14
CA THR A 108 -25.91 4.98 1.22
C THR A 108 -25.65 3.51 1.54
N THR A 109 -25.36 2.69 0.53
CA THR A 109 -25.24 1.24 0.69
C THR A 109 -23.78 0.82 0.94
N PRO A 110 -23.47 0.12 2.06
CA PRO A 110 -22.09 -0.19 2.44
C PRO A 110 -21.34 -1.05 1.42
N TRP A 111 -21.99 -2.08 0.84
CA TRP A 111 -21.32 -2.97 -0.12
C TRP A 111 -20.86 -2.23 -1.39
N LYS A 112 -21.63 -1.23 -1.85
CA LYS A 112 -21.27 -0.40 -3.02
C LYS A 112 -20.03 0.44 -2.73
N ILE A 113 -19.93 0.99 -1.51
CA ILE A 113 -18.76 1.75 -1.07
C ILE A 113 -17.53 0.84 -1.06
N THR A 114 -17.64 -0.38 -0.50
CA THR A 114 -16.53 -1.34 -0.52
C THR A 114 -16.11 -1.70 -1.93
N PHE A 115 -17.08 -2.02 -2.80
CA PHE A 115 -16.79 -2.36 -4.19
C PHE A 115 -16.03 -1.23 -4.88
N LEU A 116 -16.47 0.03 -4.75
CA LEU A 116 -15.80 1.18 -5.34
C LEU A 116 -14.41 1.43 -4.77
N LEU A 117 -14.20 1.23 -3.48
CA LEU A 117 -12.86 1.31 -2.88
C LEU A 117 -11.92 0.22 -3.42
N LEU A 118 -12.42 -1.01 -3.60
CA LEU A 118 -11.64 -2.10 -4.20
C LEU A 118 -11.32 -1.83 -5.67
N THR A 119 -12.27 -1.27 -6.43
CA THR A 119 -12.04 -0.83 -7.81
C THR A 119 -11.00 0.29 -7.84
N TYR A 120 -11.13 1.30 -6.98
CA TYR A 120 -10.16 2.39 -6.86
C TYR A 120 -8.76 1.87 -6.54
N GLN A 121 -8.63 0.96 -5.56
CA GLN A 121 -7.36 0.34 -5.21
C GLN A 121 -6.76 -0.45 -6.39
N SER A 122 -7.58 -1.22 -7.10
CA SER A 122 -7.15 -1.99 -8.27
C SER A 122 -6.67 -1.07 -9.40
N VAL A 123 -7.36 0.04 -9.65
CA VAL A 123 -6.97 1.03 -10.65
C VAL A 123 -5.66 1.72 -10.27
N LEU A 124 -5.51 2.16 -9.02
CA LEU A 124 -4.25 2.73 -8.53
C LEU A 124 -3.10 1.76 -8.73
N TRP A 125 -3.30 0.51 -8.34
CA TRP A 125 -2.30 -0.52 -8.46
C TRP A 125 -1.86 -0.77 -9.91
N LEU A 126 -2.81 -0.95 -10.83
CA LEU A 126 -2.50 -1.12 -12.26
C LEU A 126 -1.80 0.12 -12.85
N THR A 127 -2.20 1.31 -12.41
CA THR A 127 -1.59 2.57 -12.81
C THR A 127 -0.14 2.63 -12.35
N PHE A 128 0.12 2.40 -11.05
CA PHE A 128 1.47 2.39 -10.51
C PHE A 128 2.31 1.23 -11.04
N TYR A 129 1.73 0.10 -11.44
CA TYR A 129 2.46 -0.97 -12.10
C TYR A 129 2.96 -0.55 -13.49
N SER A 130 2.12 0.19 -14.23
CA SER A 130 2.42 0.61 -15.60
C SER A 130 3.31 1.86 -15.70
N LEU A 131 3.28 2.72 -14.68
CA LEU A 131 4.03 3.98 -14.70
C LEU A 131 5.54 3.83 -14.50
N GLU A 132 6.30 4.75 -15.09
CA GLU A 132 7.73 4.90 -14.83
C GLU A 132 8.01 5.57 -13.46
N LYS A 133 9.18 5.30 -12.87
CA LYS A 133 9.58 5.77 -11.53
C LYS A 133 9.29 7.25 -11.29
N TRP A 134 9.70 8.12 -12.20
CA TRP A 134 9.58 9.57 -12.04
C TRP A 134 8.12 10.06 -12.08
N PHE A 135 7.27 9.40 -12.87
CA PHE A 135 5.84 9.68 -12.86
C PHE A 135 5.19 9.28 -11.54
N LYS A 136 5.60 8.15 -10.95
CA LYS A 136 5.11 7.76 -9.61
C LYS A 136 5.47 8.81 -8.56
N VAL A 137 6.73 9.27 -8.57
CA VAL A 137 7.21 10.33 -7.67
C VAL A 137 6.44 11.63 -7.90
N GLY A 138 6.22 12.03 -9.16
CA GLY A 138 5.44 13.22 -9.49
C GLY A 138 4.00 13.16 -8.99
N ILE A 139 3.33 12.02 -9.16
CA ILE A 139 1.97 11.81 -8.62
C ILE A 139 1.99 11.89 -7.09
N CYS A 140 2.97 11.27 -6.43
CA CYS A 140 3.12 11.41 -4.99
C CYS A 140 3.25 12.88 -4.59
N VAL A 141 4.16 13.65 -5.19
CA VAL A 141 4.36 15.09 -4.88
C VAL A 141 3.11 15.93 -5.16
N VAL A 142 2.23 15.55 -6.08
CA VAL A 142 0.97 16.27 -6.32
C VAL A 142 -0.09 15.90 -5.27
N VAL A 143 -0.07 14.67 -4.76
CA VAL A 143 -1.01 14.18 -3.75
C VAL A 143 -0.61 14.61 -2.32
N PHE A 144 0.69 14.82 -2.07
CA PHE A 144 1.28 15.23 -0.79
C PHE A 144 1.60 16.73 -0.75
#